data_AF-A0ABD2JBV9-F1
#
_entry.id   AF-A0ABD2JBV9-F1
#
_cell.length_a   1.000
_cell.length_b   1.000
_cell.length_c   1.000
_cell.angle_alpha   90.00
_cell.angle_beta   90.00
_cell.angle_gamma   90.00
#
_symmetry.space_group_name_H-M   'P 1'
#
loop_
_entity.id
_entity.type
_entity.pdbx_description
1 polymer ?
#
loop_
_entity_poly.entity_id
_entity_poly.type
_entity_poly.pdbx_seq_one_letter_code
_entity_poly.pdbx_strand_id
1 'polypeptide(L)'
;MDLAFFSAMAVLAKAAFAPLIVALAIGVPSALLYCVELGVIIANFGNFRSSFFVLVIVRGICSLVNYAFAFFAHRFGKIGLFLPLYLRLPRLVLALLLFVGYYAFHVDNLLIAFLLLNRFTSILMPMNYEKYWHRLLPFFLALSFILPLPFTAPICEFAAWSAILFGVICLLLNWHHFLPTNCAVVKMPAFKMTPTQNLNEK
;
A
#
# COMPACT_ATOMS: atom_id res chain seq x y z
N MET A 1 -16.31 -41.57 -3.47
CA MET A 1 -16.37 -40.11 -3.72
C MET A 1 -17.65 -39.89 -4.48
N ASP A 2 -18.67 -39.38 -3.80
CA ASP A 2 -20.06 -39.60 -4.21
C ASP A 2 -20.57 -38.55 -5.21
N LEU A 3 -21.48 -38.93 -6.09
CA LEU A 3 -22.09 -38.05 -7.10
C LEU A 3 -22.72 -36.78 -6.46
N ALA A 4 -23.22 -36.91 -5.23
CA ALA A 4 -23.76 -35.82 -4.44
C ALA A 4 -22.70 -34.75 -4.08
N PHE A 5 -21.45 -35.16 -3.85
CA PHE A 5 -20.35 -34.23 -3.57
C PHE A 5 -20.02 -33.37 -4.80
N PHE A 6 -19.99 -33.98 -6.00
CA PHE A 6 -19.76 -33.23 -7.24
C PHE A 6 -20.89 -32.25 -7.56
N SER A 7 -22.14 -32.64 -7.34
CA SER A 7 -23.31 -31.76 -7.53
C SER A 7 -23.28 -30.56 -6.56
N ALA A 8 -23.00 -30.80 -5.27
CA ALA A 8 -22.88 -29.74 -4.27
C ALA A 8 -21.74 -28.77 -4.60
N MET A 9 -20.58 -29.30 -5.02
CA MET A 9 -19.43 -28.49 -5.43
C MET A 9 -19.72 -27.65 -6.69
N ALA A 10 -20.49 -28.17 -7.65
CA ALA A 10 -20.89 -27.44 -8.84
C ALA A 10 -21.84 -26.27 -8.54
N VAL A 11 -22.79 -26.47 -7.61
CA VAL A 11 -23.71 -25.41 -7.15
C VAL A 11 -22.94 -24.33 -6.37
N LEU A 12 -22.04 -24.73 -5.48
CA LEU A 12 -21.20 -23.79 -4.71
C LEU A 12 -20.27 -22.98 -5.63
N ALA A 13 -19.71 -23.63 -6.66
CA ALA A 13 -18.88 -22.98 -7.66
C ALA A 13 -19.64 -21.92 -8.46
N LYS A 14 -20.90 -22.19 -8.84
CA LYS A 14 -21.77 -21.18 -9.49
C LYS A 14 -22.04 -19.98 -8.58
N ALA A 15 -22.31 -20.21 -7.29
CA ALA A 15 -22.56 -19.12 -6.33
C ALA A 15 -21.31 -18.25 -6.07
N ALA A 16 -20.11 -18.85 -6.11
CA ALA A 16 -18.85 -18.13 -5.93
C ALA A 16 -18.36 -17.38 -7.19
N PHE A 17 -18.90 -17.69 -8.37
CA PHE A 17 -18.42 -17.16 -9.64
C PHE A 17 -18.80 -15.70 -9.86
N ALA A 18 -20.04 -15.31 -9.56
CA ALA A 18 -20.50 -13.92 -9.68
C ALA A 18 -19.65 -12.93 -8.86
N PRO A 19 -19.42 -13.13 -7.54
CA PRO A 19 -18.57 -12.22 -6.77
C PRO A 19 -17.09 -12.27 -7.17
N LEU A 20 -16.64 -13.32 -7.88
CA LEU A 20 -15.30 -13.39 -8.44
C LEU A 20 -15.17 -12.51 -9.70
N ILE A 21 -16.12 -12.61 -10.63
CA ILE A 21 -16.13 -11.78 -11.84
C ILE A 21 -16.16 -10.30 -11.45
N VAL A 22 -17.05 -9.91 -10.52
CA VAL A 22 -17.13 -8.52 -10.06
C VAL A 22 -15.80 -8.06 -9.44
N ALA A 23 -15.19 -8.91 -8.60
CA ALA A 23 -13.90 -8.59 -7.98
C ALA A 23 -12.75 -8.47 -8.99
N LEU A 24 -12.73 -9.29 -10.05
CA LEU A 24 -11.75 -9.18 -11.13
C LEU A 24 -12.00 -7.95 -11.99
N ALA A 25 -13.26 -7.69 -12.34
CA ALA A 25 -13.66 -6.54 -13.15
C ALA A 25 -13.28 -5.20 -12.48
N ILE A 26 -13.32 -5.13 -11.15
CA ILE A 26 -12.90 -3.94 -10.39
C ILE A 26 -11.39 -3.98 -10.07
N GLY A 27 -10.90 -5.15 -9.66
CA GLY A 27 -9.55 -5.32 -9.14
C GLY A 27 -8.46 -5.21 -10.21
N VAL A 28 -8.67 -5.79 -11.40
CA VAL A 28 -7.65 -5.78 -12.47
C VAL A 28 -7.40 -4.37 -12.98
N PRO A 29 -8.42 -3.55 -13.31
CA PRO A 29 -8.19 -2.15 -13.68
C PRO A 29 -7.51 -1.34 -12.57
N SER A 30 -7.88 -1.57 -11.30
CA SER A 30 -7.25 -0.90 -10.16
C SER A 30 -5.75 -1.25 -10.04
N ALA A 31 -5.40 -2.53 -10.14
CA ALA A 31 -3.99 -2.96 -10.12
C ALA A 31 -3.19 -2.37 -11.29
N LEU A 32 -3.78 -2.32 -12.49
CA LEU A 32 -3.15 -1.67 -13.65
C LEU A 32 -2.91 -0.18 -13.40
N LEU A 33 -3.87 0.53 -12.81
CA LEU A 33 -3.69 1.94 -12.45
C LEU A 33 -2.55 2.15 -11.46
N TYR A 34 -2.42 1.29 -10.43
CA TYR A 34 -1.28 1.35 -9.51
C TYR A 34 0.06 1.09 -10.21
N CYS A 35 0.11 0.11 -11.12
CA CYS A 35 1.33 -0.15 -11.91
C CYS A 35 1.71 1.05 -12.78
N VAL A 36 0.74 1.70 -13.43
CA VAL A 36 0.97 2.91 -14.24
C VAL A 36 1.42 4.07 -13.35
N GLU A 37 0.76 4.30 -12.22
CA GLU A 37 1.13 5.33 -11.25
C GLU A 37 2.58 5.17 -10.78
N LEU A 38 2.95 3.98 -10.33
CA LEU A 38 4.32 3.67 -9.92
C LEU A 38 5.30 3.82 -11.09
N GLY A 39 4.95 3.33 -12.27
CA GLY A 39 5.78 3.44 -13.47
C GLY A 39 6.09 4.90 -13.84
N VAL A 40 5.08 5.77 -13.82
CA VAL A 40 5.24 7.20 -14.12
C VAL A 40 6.12 7.90 -13.08
N ILE A 41 5.90 7.61 -11.80
CA ILE A 41 6.67 8.24 -10.71
C ILE A 41 8.12 7.76 -10.73
N ILE A 42 8.37 6.46 -10.93
CA ILE A 42 9.72 5.90 -10.98
C ILE A 42 10.48 6.41 -12.22
N ALA A 43 9.84 6.47 -13.39
CA ALA A 43 10.46 6.97 -14.61
C ALA A 43 10.88 8.45 -14.50
N ASN A 44 10.19 9.24 -13.66
CA ASN A 44 10.41 10.68 -13.48
C ASN A 44 10.87 11.02 -12.06
N PHE A 45 11.51 10.08 -11.36
CA PHE A 45 11.83 10.22 -9.94
C PHE A 45 12.69 11.45 -9.60
N GLY A 46 13.50 11.92 -10.56
CA GLY A 46 14.27 13.17 -10.44
C GLY A 46 13.42 14.42 -10.19
N ASN A 47 12.21 14.46 -10.76
CA ASN A 47 11.27 15.59 -10.62
C ASN A 47 10.32 15.43 -9.42
N PHE A 48 10.14 14.20 -8.92
CA PHE A 48 9.15 13.86 -7.90
C PHE A 48 9.77 13.62 -6.51
N ARG A 49 10.57 14.57 -6.03
CA ARG A 49 11.28 14.47 -4.73
C ARG A 49 10.45 14.82 -3.49
N SER A 50 9.20 15.25 -3.65
CA SER A 50 8.35 15.63 -2.51
C SER A 50 7.98 14.43 -1.64
N SER A 51 7.89 14.64 -0.32
CA SER A 51 7.41 13.66 0.66
C SER A 51 6.04 13.07 0.30
N PHE A 52 5.22 13.83 -0.42
CA PHE A 52 3.94 13.35 -0.96
C PHE A 52 4.13 12.14 -1.88
N PHE A 53 5.05 12.21 -2.84
CA PHE A 53 5.30 11.12 -3.79
C PHE A 53 5.89 9.90 -3.12
N VAL A 54 6.72 10.08 -2.09
CA VAL A 54 7.26 8.94 -1.33
C VAL A 54 6.13 8.16 -0.65
N LEU A 55 5.17 8.84 -0.01
CA LEU A 55 3.99 8.19 0.59
C LEU A 55 3.15 7.49 -0.47
N VAL A 56 2.96 8.12 -1.64
CA VAL A 56 2.23 7.54 -2.77
C VAL A 56 2.90 6.26 -3.27
N ILE A 57 4.22 6.26 -3.45
CA ILE A 57 4.97 5.07 -3.89
C ILE A 57 4.84 3.93 -2.89
N VAL A 58 5.11 4.20 -1.60
CA VAL A 58 5.03 3.17 -0.55
C VAL A 58 3.63 2.58 -0.51
N ARG A 59 2.60 3.45 -0.54
CA ARG A 59 1.22 3.02 -0.60
C ARG A 59 0.93 2.16 -1.83
N GLY A 60 1.30 2.61 -3.03
CA GLY A 60 1.07 1.86 -4.27
C GLY A 60 1.70 0.47 -4.25
N ILE A 61 2.93 0.35 -3.73
CA ILE A 61 3.60 -0.95 -3.53
C ILE A 61 2.81 -1.81 -2.53
N CYS A 62 2.44 -1.25 -1.38
CA CYS A 62 1.65 -1.97 -0.37
C CYS A 62 0.29 -2.42 -0.92
N SER A 63 -0.41 -1.57 -1.70
CA SER A 63 -1.69 -1.90 -2.31
C SER A 63 -1.57 -3.03 -3.34
N LEU A 64 -0.52 -3.04 -4.17
CA LEU A 64 -0.26 -4.14 -5.13
C LEU A 64 0.04 -5.46 -4.44
N VAL A 65 0.91 -5.42 -3.41
CA VAL A 65 1.25 -6.59 -2.60
C VAL A 65 -0.02 -7.12 -1.91
N ASN A 66 -0.79 -6.24 -1.28
CA ASN A 66 -2.05 -6.61 -0.63
C ASN A 66 -3.04 -7.20 -1.63
N TYR A 67 -3.18 -6.62 -2.82
CA TYR A 67 -4.05 -7.14 -3.87
C TYR A 67 -3.67 -8.59 -4.25
N ALA A 68 -2.38 -8.87 -4.46
CA ALA A 68 -1.90 -10.21 -4.75
C ALA A 68 -2.23 -11.19 -3.60
N PHE A 69 -1.87 -10.85 -2.37
CA PHE A 69 -2.12 -11.72 -1.21
C PHE A 69 -3.61 -11.91 -0.90
N ALA A 70 -4.42 -10.86 -0.97
CA ALA A 70 -5.87 -10.93 -0.75
C ALA A 70 -6.56 -11.78 -1.84
N PHE A 71 -6.06 -11.72 -3.08
CA PHE A 71 -6.53 -12.61 -4.14
C PHE A 71 -6.24 -14.07 -3.80
N PHE A 72 -5.03 -14.39 -3.35
CA PHE A 72 -4.68 -15.75 -2.92
C PHE A 72 -5.45 -16.20 -1.67
N ALA A 73 -5.58 -15.35 -0.65
CA ALA A 73 -6.22 -15.72 0.61
C ALA A 73 -7.73 -15.92 0.46
N HIS A 74 -8.44 -14.99 -0.19
CA HIS A 74 -9.90 -15.00 -0.22
C HIS A 74 -10.50 -15.68 -1.45
N ARG A 75 -9.80 -15.72 -2.58
CA ARG A 75 -10.36 -16.19 -3.85
C ARG A 75 -9.85 -17.56 -4.23
N PHE A 76 -8.59 -17.86 -3.96
CA PHE A 76 -8.00 -19.16 -4.29
C PHE A 76 -8.70 -20.33 -3.59
N GLY A 77 -9.12 -20.15 -2.33
CA GLY A 77 -9.91 -21.15 -1.59
C GLY A 77 -11.38 -21.28 -2.05
N LYS A 78 -11.90 -20.34 -2.84
CA LYS A 78 -13.31 -20.35 -3.31
C LYS A 78 -13.47 -20.81 -4.75
N ILE A 79 -12.39 -20.76 -5.53
CA ILE A 79 -12.37 -21.31 -6.89
C ILE A 79 -12.21 -22.82 -6.77
N GLY A 80 -13.28 -23.57 -7.06
CA GLY A 80 -13.32 -25.03 -6.86
C GLY A 80 -12.16 -25.81 -7.50
N LEU A 81 -11.52 -25.25 -8.54
CA LEU A 81 -10.35 -25.82 -9.20
C LEU A 81 -9.10 -25.87 -8.30
N PHE A 82 -8.93 -24.92 -7.39
CA PHE A 82 -7.75 -24.82 -6.51
C PHE A 82 -8.04 -25.19 -5.05
N LEU A 83 -9.30 -25.42 -4.69
CA LEU A 83 -9.68 -25.86 -3.35
C LEU A 83 -8.89 -27.08 -2.83
N PRO A 84 -8.68 -28.17 -3.59
CA PRO A 84 -7.91 -29.31 -3.08
C PRO A 84 -6.43 -28.98 -2.82
N LEU A 85 -5.86 -28.01 -3.57
CA LEU A 85 -4.51 -27.51 -3.32
C LEU A 85 -4.48 -26.63 -2.06
N TYR A 86 -5.48 -25.74 -1.92
CA TYR A 86 -5.62 -24.86 -0.77
C TYR A 86 -5.79 -25.65 0.54
N LEU A 87 -6.59 -26.72 0.54
CA LEU A 87 -6.79 -27.60 1.71
C LEU A 87 -5.55 -28.43 2.07
N ARG A 88 -4.59 -28.58 1.15
CA ARG A 88 -3.31 -29.28 1.40
C ARG A 88 -2.20 -28.35 1.89
N LEU A 89 -2.42 -27.03 1.90
CA LEU A 89 -1.41 -26.09 2.37
C LEU A 89 -1.17 -26.26 3.89
N PRO A 90 0.07 -26.08 4.36
CA PRO A 90 0.38 -26.10 5.78
C PRO A 90 -0.44 -25.04 6.52
N ARG A 91 -0.84 -25.35 7.76
CA ARG A 91 -1.56 -24.38 8.62
C ARG A 91 -0.81 -23.05 8.76
N LEU A 92 0.53 -23.10 8.80
CA LEU A 92 1.40 -21.93 8.83
C LEU A 92 1.18 -21.01 7.61
N VAL A 93 1.04 -21.57 6.40
CA VAL A 93 0.87 -20.80 5.17
C VAL A 93 -0.51 -20.14 5.14
N LEU A 94 -1.55 -20.84 5.59
CA LEU A 94 -2.90 -20.26 5.71
C LEU A 94 -2.93 -19.11 6.73
N ALA A 95 -2.30 -19.31 7.90
CA ALA A 95 -2.21 -18.28 8.93
C ALA A 95 -1.44 -17.05 8.41
N LEU A 96 -0.35 -17.26 7.67
CA LEU A 96 0.43 -16.18 7.06
C LEU A 96 -0.38 -15.43 5.99
N LEU A 97 -1.09 -16.14 5.12
CA LEU A 97 -1.97 -15.52 4.10
C LEU A 97 -3.05 -14.64 4.74
N LEU A 98 -3.68 -15.12 5.81
CA LEU A 98 -4.69 -14.37 6.56
C LEU A 98 -4.08 -13.16 7.27
N PHE A 99 -2.94 -13.35 7.93
CA PHE A 99 -2.20 -12.29 8.61
C PHE A 99 -1.82 -11.18 7.63
N VAL A 100 -1.18 -11.53 6.50
CA VAL A 100 -0.72 -10.54 5.51
C VAL A 100 -1.89 -9.74 4.94
N GLY A 101 -3.01 -10.39 4.63
CA GLY A 101 -4.20 -9.70 4.13
C GLY A 101 -4.77 -8.70 5.15
N TYR A 102 -4.89 -9.11 6.42
CA TYR A 102 -5.46 -8.24 7.46
C TYR A 102 -4.48 -7.12 7.87
N TYR A 103 -3.20 -7.44 8.01
CA TYR A 103 -2.14 -6.49 8.31
C TYR A 103 -2.00 -5.43 7.21
N ALA A 104 -1.91 -5.85 5.95
CA ALA A 104 -1.74 -4.93 4.83
C ALA A 104 -2.93 -4.00 4.65
N PHE A 105 -4.16 -4.46 4.96
CA PHE A 105 -5.34 -3.61 5.00
C PHE A 105 -5.20 -2.46 6.01
N HIS A 106 -4.71 -2.73 7.22
CA HIS A 106 -4.49 -1.69 8.22
C HIS A 106 -3.34 -0.73 7.86
N VAL A 107 -2.25 -1.26 7.31
CA VAL A 107 -1.13 -0.44 6.83
C VAL A 107 -1.60 0.53 5.74
N ASP A 108 -2.37 0.04 4.75
CA ASP A 108 -2.88 0.86 3.66
C ASP A 108 -3.79 2.00 4.16
N ASN A 109 -4.70 1.70 5.11
CA ASN A 109 -5.55 2.71 5.74
C ASN A 109 -4.75 3.79 6.48
N LEU A 110 -3.68 3.42 7.20
CA LEU A 110 -2.80 4.39 7.87
C LEU A 110 -2.01 5.22 6.86
N LEU A 111 -1.50 4.61 5.78
CA LEU A 111 -0.81 5.34 4.71
C LEU A 111 -1.75 6.35 4.04
N ILE A 112 -3.01 5.99 3.80
CA ILE A 112 -4.05 6.92 3.32
C ILE A 112 -4.24 8.08 4.29
N ALA A 113 -4.39 7.79 5.58
CA ALA A 113 -4.55 8.82 6.60
C ALA A 113 -3.36 9.79 6.63
N PHE A 114 -2.12 9.28 6.55
CA PHE A 114 -0.93 10.12 6.51
C PHE A 114 -0.78 10.90 5.20
N LEU A 115 -1.22 10.35 4.07
CA LEU A 115 -1.27 11.07 2.80
C LEU A 115 -2.28 12.22 2.85
N LEU A 116 -3.44 12.02 3.46
CA LEU A 116 -4.42 13.08 3.70
C LEU A 116 -3.88 14.14 4.68
N LEU A 117 -3.21 13.72 5.76
CA LEU A 117 -2.54 14.62 6.70
C LEU A 117 -1.44 15.44 6.02
N ASN A 118 -0.70 14.82 5.10
CA ASN A 118 0.31 15.48 4.28
C ASN A 118 -0.29 16.59 3.43
N ARG A 119 -1.37 16.29 2.69
CA ARG A 119 -2.12 17.30 1.93
C ARG A 119 -2.67 18.40 2.82
N PHE A 120 -3.27 18.04 3.95
CA PHE A 120 -3.83 19.01 4.89
C PHE A 120 -2.76 19.98 5.42
N THR A 121 -1.58 19.46 5.78
CA THR A 121 -0.47 20.28 6.26
C THR A 121 0.10 21.18 5.15
N SER A 122 0.12 20.73 3.89
CA SER A 122 0.54 21.58 2.76
C SER A 122 -0.37 22.79 2.56
N ILE A 123 -1.66 22.65 2.86
CA ILE A 123 -2.64 23.74 2.76
C ILE A 123 -2.53 24.68 3.96
N LEU A 124 -2.39 24.15 5.17
CA LEU A 124 -2.31 24.97 6.38
C LEU A 124 -0.98 25.71 6.55
N MET A 125 0.13 25.07 6.19
CA MET A 125 1.48 25.56 6.49
C MET A 125 2.42 25.49 5.28
N PRO A 126 2.10 26.16 4.16
CA PRO A 126 2.86 26.03 2.91
C PRO A 126 4.34 26.41 3.06
N MET A 127 4.65 27.42 3.89
CA MET A 127 6.02 27.95 4.04
C MET A 127 6.99 26.99 4.73
N ASN A 128 6.50 26.14 5.64
CA ASN A 128 7.34 25.25 6.46
C ASN A 128 7.09 23.76 6.18
N TYR A 129 6.15 23.45 5.28
CA TYR A 129 5.69 22.09 4.98
C TYR A 129 6.86 21.13 4.68
N GLU A 130 7.77 21.53 3.79
CA GLU A 130 8.85 20.66 3.31
C GLU A 130 9.80 20.27 4.45
N LYS A 131 10.16 21.23 5.31
CA LYS A 131 11.06 21.00 6.46
C LYS A 131 10.46 20.04 7.48
N TYR A 132 9.18 20.20 7.80
CA TYR A 132 8.49 19.31 8.74
C TYR A 132 8.35 17.90 8.18
N TRP A 133 7.87 17.78 6.94
CA TRP A 133 7.65 16.47 6.34
C TRP A 133 8.93 15.74 6.03
N HIS A 134 10.03 16.41 5.71
CA HIS A 134 11.30 15.71 5.51
C HIS A 134 11.77 15.00 6.79
N ARG A 135 11.57 15.62 7.96
CA ARG A 135 11.93 15.04 9.26
C ARG A 135 10.91 14.01 9.76
N LEU A 136 9.61 14.27 9.56
CA LEU A 136 8.53 13.44 10.09
C LEU A 136 8.18 12.25 9.19
N LEU A 137 8.48 12.29 7.89
CA LEU A 137 8.18 11.22 6.94
C LEU A 137 8.66 9.83 7.40
N PRO A 138 9.94 9.61 7.77
CA PRO A 138 10.38 8.28 8.21
C PRO A 138 9.67 7.82 9.49
N PHE A 139 9.31 8.75 10.38
CA PHE A 139 8.53 8.43 11.58
C PHE A 139 7.11 7.98 11.23
N PHE A 140 6.40 8.70 10.35
CA PHE A 140 5.06 8.31 9.91
C PHE A 140 5.08 6.98 9.15
N LEU A 141 6.07 6.75 8.29
CA LEU A 141 6.24 5.47 7.61
C LEU A 141 6.45 4.34 8.62
N ALA A 142 7.37 4.48 9.56
CA ALA A 142 7.59 3.48 10.61
C ALA A 142 6.31 3.23 11.43
N LEU A 143 5.58 4.30 11.77
CA LEU A 143 4.31 4.21 12.49
C LEU A 143 3.25 3.46 11.69
N SER A 144 3.16 3.63 10.37
CA SER A 144 2.23 2.88 9.51
C SER A 144 2.44 1.37 9.58
N PHE A 145 3.68 0.92 9.72
CA PHE A 145 4.01 -0.52 9.78
C PHE A 145 3.97 -1.07 11.22
N ILE A 146 4.38 -0.27 12.21
CA ILE A 146 4.45 -0.72 13.61
C ILE A 146 3.08 -0.73 14.26
N LEU A 147 2.24 0.27 14.01
CA LEU A 147 0.96 0.43 14.71
C LEU A 147 -0.03 -0.73 14.45
N PRO A 148 -0.15 -1.31 13.23
CA PRO A 148 -1.05 -2.45 12.98
C PRO A 148 -0.61 -3.78 13.60
N LEU A 149 0.66 -3.92 14.00
CA LEU A 149 1.19 -5.15 14.59
C LEU A 149 0.38 -5.61 15.82
N PRO A 150 0.21 -4.81 16.90
CA PRO A 150 -0.54 -5.24 18.07
C PRO A 150 -2.01 -5.62 17.75
N PHE A 151 -2.63 -4.99 16.75
CA PHE A 151 -4.00 -5.32 16.33
C PHE A 151 -4.09 -6.67 15.60
N THR A 152 -3.00 -7.11 14.98
CA THR A 152 -2.93 -8.36 14.22
C THR A 152 -2.29 -9.51 15.00
N ALA A 153 -1.77 -9.24 16.21
CA ALA A 153 -1.21 -10.22 17.15
C ALA A 153 -2.09 -11.41 17.51
N PRO A 154 -3.40 -11.27 17.77
CA PRO A 154 -4.21 -12.44 18.12
C PRO A 154 -4.34 -13.45 16.96
N ILE A 155 -3.96 -13.08 15.72
CA ILE A 155 -4.12 -13.92 14.53
C ILE A 155 -2.88 -14.81 14.27
N CYS A 156 -1.71 -14.43 14.79
CA CYS A 156 -0.44 -15.11 14.50
C CYS A 156 0.19 -15.74 15.75
N GLU A 157 0.48 -17.05 15.70
CA GLU A 157 1.35 -17.73 16.68
C GLU A 157 2.76 -17.12 16.69
N PHE A 158 3.44 -17.21 17.84
CA PHE A 158 4.72 -16.56 18.17
C PHE A 158 5.85 -16.75 17.13
N ALA A 159 5.83 -17.85 16.35
CA ALA A 159 6.82 -18.12 15.31
C ALA A 159 6.70 -17.20 14.07
N ALA A 160 5.51 -16.68 13.77
CA ALA A 160 5.33 -15.73 12.66
C ALA A 160 5.85 -14.34 13.03
N TRP A 161 5.76 -13.99 14.31
CA TRP A 161 6.19 -12.69 14.84
C TRP A 161 7.66 -12.39 14.58
N SER A 162 8.55 -13.38 14.73
CA SER A 162 9.99 -13.20 14.50
C SER A 162 10.32 -12.92 13.03
N ALA A 163 9.66 -13.59 12.09
CA ALA A 163 9.85 -13.36 10.66
C ALA A 163 9.32 -11.99 10.22
N ILE A 164 8.19 -11.55 10.77
CA ILE A 164 7.59 -10.25 10.48
C ILE A 164 8.46 -9.12 11.06
N LEU A 165 8.91 -9.25 12.31
CA LEU A 165 9.83 -8.28 12.94
C LEU A 165 11.13 -8.18 12.15
N PHE A 166 11.69 -9.32 11.74
CA PHE A 166 12.91 -9.35 10.92
C PHE A 166 12.69 -8.66 9.57
N GLY A 167 11.57 -8.92 8.90
CA GLY A 167 11.21 -8.25 7.65
C GLY A 167 11.08 -6.73 7.79
N VAL A 168 10.37 -6.26 8.83
CA VAL A 168 10.19 -4.83 9.09
C VAL A 168 11.53 -4.17 9.45
N ILE A 169 12.36 -4.81 10.27
CA ILE A 169 13.70 -4.31 10.62
C ILE A 169 14.58 -4.23 9.39
N CYS A 170 14.62 -5.27 8.54
CA CYS A 170 15.36 -5.25 7.30
C CYS A 170 14.89 -4.14 6.36
N LEU A 171 13.58 -3.91 6.26
CA LEU A 171 13.01 -2.86 5.41
C LEU A 171 13.38 -1.47 5.93
N LEU A 172 13.33 -1.25 7.25
CA LEU A 172 13.74 0.00 7.90
C LEU A 172 15.26 0.27 7.78
N LEU A 173 16.09 -0.77 7.91
CA LEU A 173 17.54 -0.66 7.76
C LEU A 173 17.94 -0.36 6.31
N ASN A 174 17.30 -0.99 5.34
CA ASN A 174 17.59 -0.76 3.92
C ASN A 174 17.03 0.59 3.43
N TRP A 175 15.97 1.09 4.08
CA TRP A 175 15.37 2.40 3.77
C TRP A 175 16.33 3.57 3.99
N HIS A 176 17.24 3.45 4.97
CA HIS A 176 18.24 4.48 5.24
C HIS A 176 19.22 4.69 4.06
N HIS A 177 19.33 3.70 3.18
CA HIS A 177 20.12 3.79 1.94
C HIS A 177 19.35 4.40 0.76
N PHE A 178 18.01 4.39 0.81
CA PHE A 178 17.15 4.87 -0.28
C PHE A 178 16.81 6.36 -0.19
N LEU A 179 17.02 6.98 0.98
CA LEU A 179 16.93 8.44 1.13
C LEU A 179 18.19 9.08 0.54
N PRO A 180 18.11 9.82 -0.58
CA PRO A 180 19.26 10.57 -1.06
C PRO A 180 19.62 11.61 0.00
N THR A 181 20.73 11.39 0.70
CA THR A 181 21.32 12.31 1.68
C THR A 181 21.74 13.66 1.05
N ASN A 182 21.67 13.76 -0.28
CA ASN A 182 21.94 14.96 -1.05
C ASN A 182 20.64 15.57 -1.62
N CYS A 183 19.74 16.00 -0.73
CA CYS A 183 18.81 17.07 -1.08
C CYS A 183 19.50 18.40 -0.77
N ALA A 184 20.38 18.82 -1.69
CA ALA A 184 20.70 20.24 -1.79
C ALA A 184 19.35 20.97 -1.91
N VAL A 185 19.05 21.81 -0.92
CA VAL A 185 17.91 22.70 -0.92
C VAL A 185 17.94 23.43 -2.26
N VAL A 186 17.10 22.99 -3.20
CA VAL A 186 16.92 23.72 -4.46
C VAL A 186 16.27 25.02 -4.00
N LYS A 187 17.11 26.05 -3.90
CA LYS A 187 16.70 27.40 -3.56
C LYS A 187 15.71 27.79 -4.63
N MET A 188 14.41 27.62 -4.36
CA MET A 188 13.39 28.07 -5.29
C MET A 188 13.64 29.57 -5.49
N PRO A 189 13.83 30.02 -6.75
CA PRO A 189 13.99 31.44 -7.00
C PRO A 189 12.77 32.13 -6.40
N ALA A 190 13.03 33.10 -5.50
CA ALA A 190 11.99 33.84 -4.83
C ALA A 190 10.98 34.30 -5.88
N PHE A 191 9.73 33.87 -5.72
CA PHE A 191 8.63 34.27 -6.59
C PHE A 191 8.53 35.79 -6.51
N LYS A 192 9.16 36.47 -7.46
CA LYS A 192 9.13 37.91 -7.59
C LYS A 192 7.70 38.22 -8.02
N MET A 193 6.84 38.59 -7.06
CA MET A 193 5.55 39.19 -7.39
C MET A 193 5.86 40.42 -8.23
N THR A 194 5.73 40.29 -9.54
CA THR A 194 5.72 41.42 -10.45
C THR A 194 4.54 42.29 -10.02
N PRO A 195 4.78 43.53 -9.55
CA PRO A 195 3.68 44.41 -9.19
C PRO A 195 2.81 44.58 -10.44
N THR A 196 1.53 44.34 -10.26
CA THR A 196 0.45 44.62 -11.19
C THR A 196 0.70 46.00 -11.79
N GLN A 197 1.13 46.04 -13.06
CA GLN A 197 1.17 47.30 -13.80
C GLN A 197 -0.27 47.80 -13.89
N ASN A 198 -0.49 48.96 -13.28
CA ASN A 198 -1.73 49.72 -13.38
C ASN A 198 -2.10 49.88 -14.86
N LEU A 199 -3.16 49.20 -15.28
CA LEU A 199 -3.93 49.57 -16.47
C LEU A 199 -4.63 50.89 -16.15
N ASN A 200 -3.96 51.99 -16.46
CA ASN A 200 -4.55 53.31 -16.61
C ASN A 200 -3.96 53.93 -17.88
N GLU A 201 -4.48 53.52 -19.03
CA GLU A 201 -4.43 54.35 -20.24
C GLU A 201 -5.74 54.23 -21.02
N LYS A 202 -6.41 55.39 -21.09
CA LYS A 202 -7.53 55.83 -21.94
C LYS A 202 -8.95 55.59 -21.46
#